data_AF-A0A6N2VAV9-F1
#
_entry.id   AF-A0A6N2VAV9-F1
#
_cell.length_a   1.000
_cell.length_b   1.000
_cell.length_c   1.000
_cell.angle_alpha   90.00
_cell.angle_beta   90.00
_cell.angle_gamma   90.00
#
_symmetry.space_group_name_H-M   'P 1'
#
loop_
_entity.id
_entity.type
_entity.pdbx_description
1 polymer ?
#
loop_
_entity_poly.entity_id
_entity_poly.type
_entity_poly.pdbx_seq_one_letter_code
_entity_poly.pdbx_strand_id
1 'polypeptide(L)'
;MKDYQQKVNELRNEIVDSIINLLKEHELKELKLDDDLEDLCYVVWFDNEGNAYDSPVRKVSLDKNGISLDVVDEDTGFTATLYNHDLGCQNLDWLCKIHENILDTLE
;
A
#
# COMPACT_ATOMS: atom_id res chain seq x y z
N MET A 1 18.68 20.26 -16.11
CA MET A 1 17.83 19.16 -16.62
C MET A 1 16.74 18.92 -15.60
N LYS A 2 15.50 18.65 -16.03
CA LYS A 2 14.48 18.17 -15.09
C LYS A 2 14.85 16.72 -14.76
N ASP A 3 15.08 16.43 -13.49
CA ASP A 3 15.23 15.07 -13.01
C ASP A 3 13.84 14.51 -12.74
N TYR A 4 13.28 13.76 -13.69
CA TYR A 4 11.97 13.13 -13.52
C TYR A 4 12.00 12.06 -12.43
N GLN A 5 13.13 11.40 -12.20
CA GLN A 5 13.25 10.42 -11.13
C GLN A 5 13.14 11.09 -9.77
N GLN A 6 13.80 12.24 -9.59
CA GLN A 6 13.66 13.05 -8.38
C GLN A 6 12.20 13.42 -8.12
N LYS A 7 11.48 13.90 -9.14
CA LYS A 7 10.05 14.27 -9.01
C LYS A 7 9.16 13.09 -8.64
N VAL A 8 9.40 11.92 -9.25
CA VAL A 8 8.68 10.69 -8.91
C VAL A 8 8.95 10.29 -7.46
N ASN A 9 10.18 10.45 -6.97
CA ASN A 9 10.53 10.15 -5.59
C ASN A 9 9.92 11.14 -4.59
N GLU A 10 9.90 12.44 -4.92
CA GLU A 10 9.25 13.47 -4.12
C GLU A 10 7.74 13.19 -4.00
N LEU A 11 7.07 12.94 -5.13
CA LEU A 11 5.63 12.61 -5.14
C LEU A 11 5.33 11.32 -4.36
N ARG A 12 6.17 10.29 -4.47
CA ARG A 12 6.01 9.06 -3.70
C ARG A 12 6.02 9.35 -2.19
N ASN A 13 6.98 10.14 -1.74
CA ASN A 13 7.10 10.49 -0.33
C ASN A 13 5.88 11.31 0.13
N GLU A 14 5.42 12.26 -0.69
CA GLU A 14 4.22 13.04 -0.39
C GLU A 14 2.98 12.17 -0.19
N ILE A 15 2.75 11.18 -1.06
CA ILE A 15 1.62 10.25 -0.93
C ILE A 15 1.75 9.37 0.32
N VAL A 16 2.94 8.80 0.56
CA VAL A 16 3.19 7.96 1.76
C VAL A 16 3.01 8.77 3.04
N ASP A 17 3.51 10.01 3.09
CA ASP A 17 3.32 10.90 4.22
C ASP A 17 1.83 11.24 4.43
N SER A 18 1.07 11.42 3.35
CA SER A 18 -0.40 11.61 3.42
C SER A 18 -1.09 10.41 4.08
N ILE A 19 -0.77 9.19 3.64
CA ILE A 19 -1.30 7.95 4.24
C ILE A 19 -0.94 7.87 5.73
N ILE A 20 0.32 8.14 6.08
CA ILE A 20 0.80 8.12 7.47
C ILE A 20 0.03 9.14 8.32
N ASN A 21 -0.19 10.34 7.80
CA ASN A 21 -0.93 11.39 8.50
C ASN A 21 -2.39 11.00 8.70
N LEU A 22 -3.07 10.45 7.68
CA LEU A 22 -4.44 9.96 7.80
C LEU A 22 -4.59 8.93 8.94
N LEU A 23 -3.69 7.96 9.01
CA LEU A 23 -3.69 6.96 10.09
C LEU A 23 -3.48 7.65 11.46
N LYS A 24 -2.52 8.56 11.57
CA LYS A 24 -2.21 9.26 12.82
C LYS A 24 -3.33 10.20 13.29
N GLU A 25 -4.00 10.89 12.37
CA GLU A 25 -5.14 11.77 12.65
C GLU A 25 -6.31 11.00 13.26
N HIS A 26 -6.45 9.72 12.91
CA HIS A 26 -7.44 8.80 13.48
C HIS A 26 -6.88 7.99 14.67
N GLU A 27 -5.70 8.32 15.19
CA GLU A 27 -5.01 7.61 16.27
C GLU A 27 -4.73 6.11 15.97
N LEU A 28 -4.65 5.76 14.68
CA LEU A 28 -4.42 4.40 14.20
C LEU A 28 -2.95 4.12 13.96
N LYS A 29 -2.53 2.90 14.31
CA LYS A 29 -1.25 2.32 13.88
C LYS A 29 -1.38 1.42 12.66
N GLU A 30 -2.58 0.90 12.44
CA GLU A 30 -2.95 0.07 11.31
C GLU A 30 -4.45 0.22 11.03
N LEU A 31 -4.82 -0.02 9.77
CA LEU A 31 -6.20 -0.01 9.30
C LEU A 31 -6.41 -1.24 8.42
N LYS A 32 -7.37 -2.10 8.81
CA LYS A 32 -7.87 -3.14 7.92
C LYS A 32 -8.83 -2.49 6.94
N LEU A 33 -8.62 -2.69 5.64
CA LEU A 33 -9.52 -2.20 4.61
C LEU A 33 -10.81 -3.01 4.61
N ASP A 34 -11.92 -2.37 4.26
CA ASP A 34 -13.20 -3.06 4.13
C ASP A 34 -13.17 -4.04 2.96
N ASP A 35 -13.57 -5.29 3.22
CA ASP A 35 -13.59 -6.35 2.23
C ASP A 35 -14.70 -6.12 1.18
N ASP A 36 -15.70 -5.26 1.50
CA ASP A 36 -16.82 -4.90 0.62
C ASP A 36 -16.52 -3.69 -0.30
N LEU A 37 -15.30 -3.13 -0.27
CA LEU A 37 -14.90 -2.07 -1.21
C LEU A 37 -14.95 -2.59 -2.66
N GLU A 38 -15.73 -1.93 -3.52
CA GLU A 38 -15.92 -2.35 -4.92
C GLU A 38 -14.61 -2.34 -5.74
N ASP A 39 -13.63 -1.53 -5.35
CA ASP A 39 -12.38 -1.33 -6.09
C ASP A 39 -11.17 -1.27 -5.14
N LEU A 40 -10.85 -2.41 -4.51
CA LEU A 40 -9.63 -2.58 -3.72
C LEU A 40 -8.38 -2.43 -4.59
N CYS A 41 -7.32 -1.84 -4.03
CA CYS A 41 -6.03 -1.81 -4.70
C CYS A 41 -5.40 -3.20 -4.76
N TYR A 42 -5.19 -3.70 -5.97
CA TYR A 42 -4.39 -4.89 -6.23
C TYR A 42 -2.93 -4.50 -6.49
N VAL A 43 -2.01 -5.27 -5.91
CA VAL A 43 -0.57 -5.05 -6.06
C VAL A 43 0.14 -6.36 -6.40
N VAL A 44 1.20 -6.24 -7.22
CA VAL A 44 2.06 -7.38 -7.53
C VAL A 44 3.11 -7.55 -6.43
N TRP A 45 3.27 -8.79 -5.97
CA TRP A 45 4.30 -9.20 -5.02
C TRP A 45 4.88 -10.56 -5.37
N PHE A 46 5.99 -10.91 -4.72
CA PHE A 46 6.71 -12.16 -4.98
C PHE A 46 6.96 -12.90 -3.67
N ASP A 47 6.78 -14.22 -3.67
CA ASP A 47 7.25 -15.04 -2.56
C ASP A 47 8.77 -15.29 -2.63
N ASN A 48 9.28 -16.03 -1.64
CA ASN A 48 10.70 -16.37 -1.57
C ASN A 48 11.16 -17.35 -2.66
N GLU A 49 10.23 -18.01 -3.35
CA GLU A 49 10.50 -18.90 -4.49
C GLU A 49 10.48 -18.14 -5.83
N GLY A 50 10.12 -16.85 -5.81
CA GLY A 50 10.00 -16.00 -6.99
C GLY A 50 8.69 -16.17 -7.74
N ASN A 51 7.70 -16.86 -7.17
CA ASN A 51 6.36 -16.88 -7.74
C ASN A 51 5.73 -15.49 -7.58
N ALA A 52 5.10 -15.01 -8.65
CA ALA A 52 4.42 -13.72 -8.65
C ALA A 52 2.95 -13.90 -8.30
N TYR A 53 2.44 -12.96 -7.52
CA TYR A 53 1.04 -12.89 -7.09
C TYR A 53 0.51 -11.49 -7.40
N ASP A 54 -0.78 -11.40 -7.70
CA ASP A 54 -1.51 -10.15 -7.86
C ASP A 54 -2.67 -10.18 -6.89
N SER A 55 -2.60 -9.37 -5.83
CA SER A 55 -3.47 -9.56 -4.67
C SER A 55 -3.96 -8.24 -4.10
N PRO A 56 -5.18 -8.21 -3.54
CA PRO A 56 -5.70 -7.03 -2.90
C PRO A 56 -4.93 -6.72 -1.62
N VAL A 57 -4.69 -5.44 -1.38
CA VAL A 57 -4.25 -4.93 -0.08
C VAL A 57 -5.41 -5.10 0.90
N ARG A 58 -5.15 -5.76 2.04
CA ARG A 58 -6.15 -6.02 3.09
C ARG A 58 -5.92 -5.19 4.34
N LYS A 59 -4.68 -4.75 4.57
CA LYS A 59 -4.34 -3.90 5.72
C LYS A 59 -3.18 -2.99 5.38
N VAL A 60 -3.23 -1.77 5.91
CA VAL A 60 -2.14 -0.81 5.85
C VAL A 60 -1.69 -0.49 7.27
N SER A 61 -0.39 -0.57 7.55
CA SER A 61 0.18 -0.31 8.87
C SER A 61 1.31 0.71 8.80
N LEU A 62 1.52 1.48 9.87
CA LEU A 62 2.72 2.30 10.03
C LEU A 62 3.95 1.40 10.17
N ASP A 63 5.01 1.71 9.43
CA ASP A 63 6.30 1.06 9.52
C ASP A 63 7.42 2.07 9.85
N LYS A 64 8.57 1.57 10.33
CA LYS A 64 9.75 2.39 10.65
C LYS A 64 10.16 3.30 9.48
N ASN A 65 10.01 2.84 8.24
CA ASN A 65 10.44 3.57 7.05
C ASN A 65 9.27 3.98 6.13
N GLY A 66 8.06 4.09 6.66
CA GLY A 66 6.89 4.50 5.89
C GLY A 66 5.64 3.72 6.30
N ILE A 67 5.16 2.88 5.38
CA ILE A 67 4.02 1.99 5.59
C ILE A 67 4.39 0.55 5.23
N SER A 68 3.63 -0.41 5.74
CA SER A 68 3.60 -1.80 5.26
C SER A 68 2.20 -2.18 4.80
N LEU A 69 2.12 -3.10 3.86
CA LEU A 69 0.88 -3.59 3.27
C LEU A 69 0.75 -5.08 3.53
N ASP A 70 -0.35 -5.53 4.14
CA ASP A 70 -0.67 -6.96 4.18
C ASP A 70 -1.55 -7.29 2.99
N VAL A 71 -1.16 -8.31 2.24
CA VAL A 71 -1.84 -8.83 1.06
C VAL A 71 -2.22 -10.29 1.27
N VAL A 72 -3.34 -10.70 0.68
CA VAL A 72 -3.82 -12.08 0.69
C VAL A 72 -4.18 -12.47 -0.74
N ASP A 73 -3.46 -13.44 -1.29
CA ASP A 73 -3.78 -14.02 -2.59
C ASP A 73 -5.09 -14.83 -2.50
N GLU A 74 -6.05 -14.50 -3.34
CA GLU A 74 -7.41 -15.05 -3.24
C GLU A 74 -7.50 -16.50 -3.74
N ASP A 75 -6.61 -16.90 -4.66
CA ASP A 75 -6.61 -18.23 -5.26
C ASP A 75 -5.94 -19.27 -4.34
N THR A 76 -4.84 -18.89 -3.68
CA THR A 76 -4.01 -19.79 -2.87
C THR A 76 -4.16 -19.59 -1.37
N GLY A 77 -4.70 -18.44 -0.94
CA GLY A 77 -4.73 -18.04 0.47
C GLY A 77 -3.36 -17.64 1.02
N PHE A 78 -2.33 -17.51 0.18
CA PHE A 78 -1.01 -17.07 0.62
C PHE A 78 -1.03 -15.61 1.03
N THR A 79 -0.25 -15.30 2.05
CA THR A 79 -0.19 -13.98 2.65
C THR A 79 1.23 -13.46 2.68
N ALA A 80 1.39 -12.17 2.44
CA ALA A 80 2.66 -11.48 2.61
C ALA A 80 2.45 -10.11 3.27
N THR A 81 3.50 -9.64 3.93
CA THR A 81 3.63 -8.25 4.36
C THR A 81 4.70 -7.61 3.49
N LEU A 82 4.30 -6.58 2.74
CA LEU A 82 5.14 -5.79 1.85
C LEU A 82 5.65 -4.55 2.59
N TYR A 83 6.89 -4.18 2.33
CA TYR A 83 7.59 -3.05 2.93
C TYR A 83 8.09 -2.08 1.87
N ASN A 84 8.72 -1.00 2.30
CA ASN A 84 9.17 0.11 1.45
C ASN A 84 10.05 -0.26 0.23
N HIS A 85 10.64 -1.45 0.18
CA HIS A 85 11.45 -1.91 -0.95
C HIS A 85 10.66 -2.76 -1.95
N ASP A 86 9.46 -3.21 -1.57
CA ASP A 86 8.57 -3.96 -2.42
C ASP A 86 7.81 -3.04 -3.38
N LEU A 87 7.53 -3.56 -4.58
CA LEU A 87 6.88 -2.79 -5.64
C LEU A 87 5.51 -2.24 -5.20
N GLY A 88 4.76 -3.02 -4.41
CA GLY A 88 3.48 -2.64 -3.79
C GLY A 88 3.54 -1.33 -3.00
N CYS A 89 4.69 -1.04 -2.39
CA CYS A 89 4.91 0.16 -1.59
C CYS A 89 5.63 1.29 -2.35
N GLN A 90 5.89 1.13 -3.65
CA GLN A 90 6.71 2.05 -4.45
C GLN A 90 6.03 2.56 -5.72
N ASN A 91 5.05 1.83 -6.25
CA ASN A 91 4.30 2.26 -7.41
C ASN A 91 3.36 3.42 -7.04
N LEU A 92 3.43 4.53 -7.78
CA LEU A 92 2.63 5.73 -7.49
C LEU A 92 1.12 5.49 -7.66
N ASP A 93 0.71 4.76 -8.70
CA ASP A 93 -0.70 4.52 -8.98
C ASP A 93 -1.33 3.66 -7.89
N TRP A 94 -0.61 2.62 -7.43
CA TRP A 94 -1.04 1.81 -6.30
C TRP A 94 -1.10 2.58 -4.99
N LEU A 95 -0.09 3.43 -4.70
CA LEU A 95 -0.12 4.27 -3.51
C LEU A 95 -1.30 5.26 -3.51
N CYS A 96 -1.62 5.85 -4.66
CA CYS A 96 -2.82 6.68 -4.81
C CYS A 96 -4.10 5.88 -4.54
N LYS A 97 -4.22 4.68 -5.11
CA LYS A 97 -5.40 3.83 -4.92
C LYS A 97 -5.54 3.34 -3.48
N ILE A 98 -4.44 2.98 -2.82
CA ILE A 98 -4.43 2.63 -1.40
C ILE A 98 -4.89 3.83 -0.56
N HIS A 99 -4.41 5.03 -0.85
CA HIS A 99 -4.86 6.24 -0.17
C HIS A 99 -6.37 6.47 -0.33
N GLU A 100 -6.93 6.27 -1.53
CA GLU A 100 -8.39 6.31 -1.76
C GLU A 100 -9.12 5.25 -0.93
N ASN A 101 -8.70 3.99 -0.96
CA ASN A 101 -9.34 2.94 -0.19
C ASN A 101 -9.29 3.19 1.33
N ILE A 102 -8.22 3.81 1.83
CA ILE A 102 -8.13 4.23 3.23
C ILE A 102 -9.17 5.29 3.55
N LEU A 103 -9.35 6.29 2.68
CA LEU A 103 -10.38 7.31 2.86
C LEU A 103 -11.77 6.67 2.88
N ASP A 104 -12.08 5.83 1.88
CA ASP A 104 -13.37 5.13 1.78
C ASP A 104 -13.66 4.26 3.01
N THR A 105 -12.62 3.66 3.62
CA THR A 105 -12.76 2.85 4.83
C THR A 105 -12.98 3.69 6.10
N LEU A 106 -12.52 4.94 6.12
CA LEU A 106 -12.60 5.83 7.29
C LEU A 106 -13.86 6.71 7.30
N GLU A 107 -14.60 6.80 6.20
CA GLU A 107 -15.89 7.50 6.08
C GLU A 107 -17.03 6.81 6.86
#